data_AF-A0A1R2D1D2-F1
#
_entry.id   AF-A0A1R2D1D2-F1
#
_cell.length_a   1.000
_cell.length_b   1.000
_cell.length_c   1.000
_cell.angle_alpha   90.00
_cell.angle_beta   90.00
_cell.angle_gamma   90.00
#
_symmetry.space_group_name_H-M   'P 1'
#
loop_
_entity.id
_entity.type
_entity.pdbx_description
1 polymer ?
#
loop_
_entity_poly.entity_id
_entity_poly.type
_entity_poly.pdbx_seq_one_letter_code
_entity_poly.pdbx_strand_id
1 'polypeptide(L)'
;MLTWTKDVCRNMYKLSKSITQVEKAEFTHKENKLIVLAAPYDIITFENVYQEPLLKLLIDIPKNLVCIQHNPIKTMLRFRHTNSTLNENNPQLSKENHVYEFSCVQDWQECRATLPLHQYHKEKTNDTEVLIRNMHSNIIGKDISKFPFIDNSLVIAMLKDSNPVLVDIPEPLFRQNLGNSISLGDIKMIYDSVVSNLKERNMPESKNYITGNELAHEMFPEIFQKQRDLFTMSFLKLLADNHNITAVVSAPTFVAMQSYWDEILNFSDYNKVLDRKFEESEESVLEKQAILDVVMNSKCWNERFMANRFCYIDKLVNIDEERKKKMVEVFLRYYKEYNAEMEKLMEPIFNE
;
A
#
# COMPACT_ATOMS: atom_id res chain seq x y z
N MET A 1 12.61 -23.30 -5.05
CA MET A 1 11.32 -23.45 -4.36
C MET A 1 11.39 -22.52 -3.15
N LEU A 2 10.57 -21.46 -3.10
CA LEU A 2 10.66 -20.48 -2.01
C LEU A 2 10.35 -21.16 -0.67
N THR A 3 11.18 -20.91 0.33
CA THR A 3 11.13 -21.49 1.68
C THR A 3 9.98 -20.95 2.55
N TRP A 4 9.19 -20.03 2.01
CA TRP A 4 8.13 -19.28 2.69
C TRP A 4 6.86 -20.12 2.86
N THR A 5 6.92 -21.09 3.76
CA THR A 5 5.75 -21.86 4.22
C THR A 5 4.81 -20.98 5.04
N LYS A 6 3.59 -21.46 5.28
CA LYS A 6 2.61 -20.78 6.13
C LYS A 6 3.15 -20.47 7.53
N ASP A 7 3.84 -21.42 8.15
CA ASP A 7 4.39 -21.25 9.49
C ASP A 7 5.56 -20.27 9.51
N VAL A 8 6.39 -20.26 8.46
CA VAL A 8 7.46 -19.27 8.29
C VAL A 8 6.87 -17.86 8.19
N CYS A 9 5.86 -17.64 7.35
CA CYS A 9 5.20 -16.33 7.22
C CYS A 9 4.59 -15.87 8.56
N ARG A 10 3.97 -16.79 9.31
CA ARG A 10 3.41 -16.49 10.64
C ARG A 10 4.47 -16.12 11.66
N ASN A 11 5.59 -16.85 11.69
CA ASN A 11 6.67 -16.55 12.61
C ASN A 11 7.35 -15.22 12.30
N MET A 12 7.55 -14.90 11.01
CA MET A 12 8.06 -13.58 10.61
C MET A 12 7.11 -12.45 11.00
N TYR A 13 5.80 -12.61 10.75
CA TYR A 13 4.83 -11.59 11.13
C TYR A 13 4.79 -11.40 12.65
N LYS A 14 4.85 -12.48 13.44
CA LYS A 14 4.96 -12.39 14.91
C LYS A 14 6.24 -11.67 15.35
N LEU A 15 7.38 -11.99 14.74
CA LEU A 15 8.64 -11.32 15.04
C LEU A 15 8.59 -9.83 14.69
N SER A 16 7.92 -9.46 13.61
CA SER A 16 7.76 -8.05 13.24
C SER A 16 7.01 -7.22 14.29
N LYS A 17 6.17 -7.86 15.11
CA LYS A 17 5.47 -7.20 16.23
C LYS A 17 6.39 -6.91 17.43
N SER A 18 7.58 -7.51 17.51
CA SER A 18 8.56 -7.15 18.54
C SER A 18 9.39 -5.92 18.16
N ILE A 19 9.29 -5.44 16.92
CA ILE A 19 9.95 -4.21 16.46
C ILE A 19 9.11 -3.01 16.92
N THR A 20 9.44 -2.49 18.10
CA THR A 20 8.76 -1.35 18.74
C THR A 20 9.49 -0.02 18.54
N GLN A 21 10.66 -0.04 17.91
CA GLN A 21 11.47 1.14 17.60
C GLN A 21 11.97 1.06 16.16
N VAL A 22 12.43 2.20 15.63
CA VAL A 22 13.06 2.23 14.31
C VAL A 22 14.33 1.39 14.34
N GLU A 23 14.38 0.35 13.50
CA GLU A 23 15.58 -0.46 13.31
C GLU A 23 16.29 -0.08 12.01
N LYS A 24 17.60 -0.35 11.97
CA LYS A 24 18.45 -0.12 10.80
C LYS A 24 19.24 -1.37 10.48
N ALA A 25 19.29 -1.74 9.20
CA ALA A 25 20.18 -2.76 8.68
C ALA A 25 20.86 -2.29 7.39
N GLU A 26 22.03 -2.86 7.09
CA GLU A 26 22.72 -2.68 5.82
C GLU A 26 22.75 -4.02 5.10
N PHE A 27 22.34 -3.99 3.84
CA PHE A 27 22.38 -5.12 2.92
C PHE A 27 23.27 -4.75 1.74
N THR A 28 23.83 -5.76 1.08
CA THR A 28 24.59 -5.58 -0.16
C THR A 28 23.91 -6.36 -1.27
N HIS A 29 23.84 -5.76 -2.46
CA HIS A 29 23.45 -6.47 -3.68
C HIS A 29 24.43 -6.13 -4.79
N LYS A 30 25.12 -7.15 -5.30
CA LYS A 30 26.27 -6.96 -6.19
C LYS A 30 27.31 -6.04 -5.51
N GLU A 31 27.50 -4.83 -6.03
CA GLU A 31 28.44 -3.84 -5.49
C GLU A 31 27.74 -2.66 -4.79
N ASN A 32 26.41 -2.62 -4.83
CA ASN A 32 25.64 -1.51 -4.26
C ASN A 32 25.15 -1.83 -2.85
N LYS A 33 25.11 -0.77 -2.03
CA LYS A 33 24.64 -0.80 -0.66
C LYS A 33 23.17 -0.43 -0.57
N LEU A 34 22.44 -1.17 0.25
CA LEU A 34 21.06 -0.90 0.62
C LEU A 34 20.98 -0.69 2.13
N ILE A 35 20.71 0.54 2.54
CA ILE A 35 20.41 0.88 3.94
C ILE A 35 18.90 0.77 4.13
N VAL A 36 18.44 -0.05 5.06
CA VAL A 36 17.01 -0.26 5.31
C VAL A 36 16.67 0.25 6.70
N LEU A 37 15.60 1.03 6.77
CA LEU A 37 15.02 1.55 8.00
C LEU A 37 13.63 0.92 8.20
N ALA A 38 13.42 0.28 9.34
CA ALA A 38 12.16 -0.37 9.68
C ALA A 38 11.23 0.63 10.40
N ALA A 39 10.02 0.83 9.87
CA ALA A 39 8.94 1.52 10.56
C ALA A 39 8.26 0.55 11.56
N PRO A 40 8.23 0.89 12.87
CA PRO A 40 7.56 0.06 13.87
C PRO A 40 6.03 0.10 13.70
N TYR A 41 5.36 -0.87 14.34
CA TYR A 41 3.89 -0.91 14.38
C TYR A 41 3.28 0.13 15.29
N ASP A 42 3.92 0.42 16.41
CA ASP A 42 3.39 1.33 17.42
C ASP A 42 3.54 2.78 16.99
N ILE A 43 2.50 3.59 17.21
CA ILE A 43 2.57 5.04 16.98
C ILE A 43 3.38 5.65 18.12
N ILE A 44 4.63 6.03 17.82
CA ILE A 44 5.42 6.85 18.74
C ILE A 44 5.16 8.30 18.39
N THR A 45 4.58 9.04 19.33
CA THR A 45 4.47 10.50 19.22
C THR A 45 5.78 11.14 19.66
N PHE A 46 6.31 12.03 18.83
CA PHE A 46 7.47 12.85 19.19
C PHE A 46 6.96 14.26 19.51
N GLU A 47 7.59 14.93 20.48
CA GLU A 47 7.26 16.33 20.79
C GLU A 47 7.53 17.25 19.59
N ASN A 48 8.47 16.87 18.73
CA ASN A 48 8.77 17.56 17.48
C ASN A 48 9.10 16.56 16.37
N VAL A 49 8.57 16.79 15.17
CA VAL A 49 8.82 15.99 13.97
C VAL A 49 10.33 15.80 13.72
N TYR A 50 11.17 16.82 13.96
CA TYR A 50 12.62 16.72 13.78
C TYR A 50 13.34 15.77 14.76
N GLN A 51 12.67 15.31 15.82
CA GLN A 51 13.21 14.32 16.77
C GLN A 51 12.97 12.88 16.31
N GLU A 52 12.20 12.67 15.24
CA GLU A 52 11.94 11.34 14.70
C GLU A 52 13.26 10.70 14.17
N PRO A 53 13.66 9.51 14.64
CA PRO A 53 14.92 8.87 14.25
C PRO A 53 15.05 8.61 12.74
N LEU A 54 13.93 8.26 12.09
CA LEU A 54 13.84 8.11 10.63
C LEU A 54 14.19 9.41 9.91
N LEU A 55 13.80 10.54 10.47
CA LEU A 55 14.04 11.85 9.88
C LEU A 55 15.49 12.25 9.94
N LYS A 56 16.11 12.15 11.11
CA LYS A 56 17.54 12.42 11.28
C LYS A 56 18.37 11.57 10.32
N LEU A 57 18.02 10.29 10.20
CA LEU A 57 18.71 9.38 9.31
C LEU A 57 18.54 9.77 7.84
N LEU A 58 17.34 10.18 7.38
CA LEU A 58 17.10 10.67 6.01
C LEU A 58 17.83 11.99 5.69
N ILE A 59 18.19 12.80 6.70
CA ILE A 59 18.99 14.03 6.50
C ILE A 59 20.45 13.72 6.18
N ASP A 60 21.00 12.69 6.83
CA ASP A 60 22.44 12.42 6.84
C ASP A 60 22.88 11.42 5.75
N ILE A 61 21.97 11.03 4.85
CA ILE A 61 22.25 10.00 3.85
C ILE A 61 23.09 10.57 2.70
N PRO A 62 24.11 9.85 2.21
CA PRO A 62 24.76 10.15 0.94
C PRO A 62 23.75 10.25 -0.22
N LYS A 63 24.19 10.69 -1.42
CA LYS A 63 23.36 10.78 -2.65
C LYS A 63 22.87 9.40 -3.14
N ASN A 64 22.06 8.72 -2.32
CA ASN A 64 21.41 7.45 -2.58
C ASN A 64 20.03 7.70 -3.18
N LEU A 65 19.51 6.69 -3.88
CA LEU A 65 18.12 6.65 -4.26
C LEU A 65 17.27 6.37 -3.00
N VAL A 66 16.35 7.27 -2.66
CA VAL A 66 15.44 7.08 -1.51
C VAL A 66 14.23 6.28 -1.98
N CYS A 67 13.96 5.16 -1.30
CA CYS A 67 12.81 4.28 -1.54
C CYS A 67 11.91 4.25 -0.31
N ILE A 68 10.59 4.31 -0.48
CA ILE A 68 9.64 4.34 0.63
C ILE A 68 8.50 3.36 0.34
N GLN A 69 8.27 2.39 1.24
CA GLN A 69 7.23 1.37 1.08
C GLN A 69 5.83 1.97 1.24
N HIS A 70 5.34 2.58 0.18
CA HIS A 70 4.01 3.16 0.11
C HIS A 70 3.38 2.73 -1.20
N ASN A 71 2.06 2.53 -1.19
CA ASN A 71 1.31 2.07 -2.36
C ASN A 71 1.56 2.99 -3.58
N PRO A 72 2.23 2.52 -4.64
CA PRO A 72 2.67 3.39 -5.72
C PRO A 72 1.51 3.94 -6.54
N ILE A 73 0.58 3.09 -7.00
CA ILE A 73 -0.51 3.52 -7.90
C ILE A 73 -1.45 4.49 -7.18
N LYS A 74 -1.90 4.21 -5.95
CA LYS A 74 -2.84 5.09 -5.25
C LYS A 74 -2.25 6.50 -5.05
N THR A 75 -1.00 6.58 -4.64
CA THR A 75 -0.32 7.87 -4.44
C THR A 75 0.02 8.55 -5.75
N MET A 76 0.50 7.81 -6.76
CA MET A 76 0.75 8.33 -8.10
C MET A 76 -0.50 8.91 -8.76
N LEU A 77 -1.63 8.22 -8.66
CA LEU A 77 -2.90 8.69 -9.19
C LEU A 77 -3.31 10.02 -8.54
N ARG A 78 -3.07 10.19 -7.24
CA ARG A 78 -3.30 11.45 -6.52
C ARG A 78 -2.32 12.54 -6.92
N PHE A 79 -1.05 12.21 -7.16
CA PHE A 79 -0.07 13.16 -7.71
C PHE A 79 -0.52 13.69 -9.07
N ARG A 80 -0.85 12.79 -9.99
CA ARG A 80 -1.25 13.15 -11.36
C ARG A 80 -2.57 13.92 -11.39
N HIS A 81 -3.54 13.54 -10.56
CA HIS A 81 -4.80 14.30 -10.46
C HIS A 81 -4.57 15.73 -9.99
N THR A 82 -3.77 15.92 -8.94
CA THR A 82 -3.55 17.28 -8.44
C THR A 82 -2.85 18.15 -9.47
N ASN A 83 -1.89 17.58 -10.22
CA ASN A 83 -1.29 18.25 -11.36
C ASN A 83 -2.35 18.62 -12.42
N SER A 84 -3.29 17.71 -12.74
CA SER A 84 -4.39 17.97 -13.68
C SER A 84 -5.34 19.09 -13.23
N THR A 85 -5.79 19.08 -11.97
CA THR A 85 -6.68 20.12 -11.42
C THR A 85 -6.02 21.49 -11.44
N LEU A 86 -4.70 21.56 -11.32
CA LEU A 86 -3.95 22.81 -11.46
C LEU A 86 -3.80 23.26 -12.91
N ASN A 87 -3.63 22.32 -13.85
CA ASN A 87 -3.61 22.60 -15.28
C ASN A 87 -4.97 23.11 -15.78
N GLU A 88 -6.09 22.63 -15.21
CA GLU A 88 -7.42 23.20 -15.47
C GLU A 88 -7.51 24.67 -15.02
N ASN A 89 -6.82 25.02 -13.92
CA ASN A 89 -6.71 26.39 -13.43
C ASN A 89 -5.62 27.22 -14.14
N ASN A 90 -4.75 26.58 -14.93
CA ASN A 90 -3.69 27.21 -15.73
C ASN A 90 -3.55 26.50 -17.09
N PRO A 91 -4.49 26.73 -18.04
CA PRO A 91 -4.65 25.94 -19.27
C PRO A 91 -3.48 26.01 -20.26
N GLN A 92 -2.43 26.78 -19.97
CA GLN A 92 -1.20 26.82 -20.76
C GLN A 92 -0.22 25.66 -20.43
N LEU A 93 -0.47 24.89 -19.37
CA LEU A 93 0.38 23.77 -18.93
C LEU A 93 -0.28 22.40 -19.22
N SER A 94 -0.44 22.05 -20.49
CA SER A 94 -0.72 20.68 -21.02
C SER A 94 -2.00 19.92 -20.60
N LYS A 95 -2.58 19.21 -21.58
CA LYS A 95 -3.77 18.35 -21.50
C LYS A 95 -3.38 16.87 -21.58
N GLU A 96 -2.80 16.30 -20.53
CA GLU A 96 -2.61 14.85 -20.47
C GLU A 96 -3.63 14.23 -19.50
N ASN A 97 -4.66 13.62 -20.07
CA ASN A 97 -5.57 12.73 -19.35
C ASN A 97 -4.77 11.49 -18.93
N HIS A 98 -4.13 11.54 -17.77
CA HIS A 98 -3.35 10.42 -17.26
C HIS A 98 -4.25 9.35 -16.65
N VAL A 99 -4.84 8.56 -17.53
CA VAL A 99 -5.64 7.39 -17.18
C VAL A 99 -4.67 6.21 -16.99
N TYR A 100 -4.60 5.63 -15.78
CA TYR A 100 -3.76 4.45 -15.55
C TYR A 100 -4.52 3.20 -15.98
N GLU A 101 -4.03 2.54 -17.04
CA GLU A 101 -4.69 1.40 -17.69
C GLU A 101 -4.19 0.05 -17.18
N PHE A 102 -3.02 0.00 -16.54
CA PHE A 102 -2.37 -1.26 -16.16
C PHE A 102 -2.40 -1.50 -14.65
N SER A 103 -2.37 -2.74 -14.20
CA SER A 103 -2.20 -3.06 -12.77
C SER A 103 -0.72 -3.13 -12.38
N CYS A 104 0.18 -3.36 -13.35
CA CYS A 104 1.61 -3.65 -13.15
C CYS A 104 2.50 -2.44 -13.42
N VAL A 105 3.62 -2.36 -12.72
CA VAL A 105 4.65 -1.32 -12.94
C VAL A 105 5.36 -1.58 -14.26
N GLN A 106 5.34 -0.66 -15.22
CA GLN A 106 6.05 -0.85 -16.50
C GLN A 106 7.52 -0.43 -16.40
N ASP A 107 7.75 0.68 -15.69
CA ASP A 107 9.07 1.23 -15.40
C ASP A 107 9.09 1.69 -13.94
N TRP A 108 10.18 1.44 -13.22
CA TRP A 108 10.34 1.89 -11.85
C TRP A 108 10.30 3.42 -11.74
N GLN A 109 10.66 4.14 -12.80
CA GLN A 109 10.55 5.60 -12.86
C GLN A 109 9.10 6.07 -12.72
N GLU A 110 8.12 5.25 -13.12
CA GLU A 110 6.70 5.55 -12.89
C GLU A 110 6.42 5.69 -11.39
N CYS A 111 7.09 4.89 -10.56
CA CYS A 111 6.94 4.91 -9.10
C CYS A 111 7.64 6.09 -8.42
N ARG A 112 8.28 7.01 -9.16
CA ARG A 112 8.84 8.23 -8.57
C ARG A 112 7.73 9.17 -8.12
N ALA A 113 7.75 9.53 -6.85
CA ALA A 113 6.97 10.62 -6.30
C ALA A 113 7.65 11.95 -6.65
N THR A 114 7.60 12.33 -7.94
CA THR A 114 8.08 13.62 -8.41
C THR A 114 7.00 14.66 -8.15
N LEU A 115 7.22 15.47 -7.11
CA LEU A 115 6.37 16.61 -6.84
C LEU A 115 6.95 17.88 -7.44
N PRO A 116 6.14 18.66 -8.15
CA PRO A 116 6.34 20.10 -8.18
C PRO A 116 5.96 20.68 -6.80
N LEU A 117 6.92 20.80 -5.88
CA LEU A 117 6.71 21.29 -4.50
C LEU A 117 5.87 22.57 -4.42
N HIS A 118 6.07 23.49 -5.37
CA HIS A 118 5.33 24.76 -5.48
C HIS A 118 3.82 24.62 -5.74
N GLN A 119 3.33 23.42 -6.07
CA GLN A 119 1.96 23.17 -6.54
C GLN A 119 0.97 22.72 -5.45
N TYR A 120 1.45 22.37 -4.24
CA TYR A 120 0.58 21.88 -3.15
C TYR A 120 0.46 22.83 -1.96
N HIS A 121 1.12 23.97 -2.05
CA HIS A 121 0.88 25.10 -1.20
C HIS A 121 -0.55 25.62 -1.44
N LYS A 122 -1.53 25.19 -0.63
CA LYS A 122 -2.79 25.96 -0.48
C LYS A 122 -2.47 27.42 -0.13
N GLU A 123 -1.36 27.62 0.57
CA GLU A 123 -0.80 28.90 0.96
C GLU A 123 0.69 28.92 0.60
N LYS A 124 1.16 29.98 -0.07
CA LYS A 124 2.60 30.24 -0.24
C LYS A 124 3.21 30.50 1.13
N THR A 125 3.72 29.44 1.77
CA THR A 125 4.30 29.48 3.11
C THR A 125 5.61 28.71 3.15
N ASN A 126 6.56 29.18 3.95
CA ASN A 126 7.79 28.45 4.27
C ASN A 126 7.64 27.63 5.57
N ASP A 127 6.45 27.63 6.17
CA ASP A 127 6.16 26.85 7.38
C ASP A 127 6.10 25.36 7.05
N THR A 128 7.05 24.60 7.62
CA THR A 128 7.20 23.16 7.39
C THR A 128 6.03 22.35 7.96
N GLU A 129 5.44 22.77 9.08
CA GLU A 129 4.32 22.03 9.69
C GLU A 129 3.05 22.16 8.85
N VAL A 130 2.79 23.37 8.31
CA VAL A 130 1.67 23.61 7.39
C VAL A 130 1.85 22.81 6.11
N LEU A 131 3.09 22.73 5.60
CA LEU A 131 3.43 21.91 4.44
C LEU A 131 3.16 20.42 4.67
N ILE A 132 3.65 19.88 5.78
CA ILE A 132 3.44 18.48 6.16
C ILE A 132 1.94 18.16 6.23
N ARG A 133 1.16 19.02 6.89
CA ARG A 133 -0.30 18.85 7.02
C ARG A 133 -1.01 18.87 5.67
N ASN A 134 -0.60 19.75 4.77
CA ASN A 134 -1.16 19.83 3.41
C ASN A 134 -0.82 18.58 2.59
N MET A 135 0.41 18.07 2.70
CA MET A 135 0.82 16.85 1.99
C MET A 135 0.07 15.62 2.51
N HIS A 136 -0.09 15.48 3.82
CA HIS A 136 -0.93 14.44 4.42
C HIS A 136 -2.36 14.48 3.84
N SER A 137 -2.98 15.67 3.83
CA SER A 137 -4.36 15.81 3.38
C SER A 137 -4.59 15.52 1.89
N ASN A 138 -3.63 15.88 1.02
CA ASN A 138 -3.82 15.86 -0.44
C ASN A 138 -3.12 14.68 -1.14
N ILE A 139 -2.07 14.11 -0.55
CA ILE A 139 -1.24 13.07 -1.18
C ILE A 139 -1.44 11.73 -0.47
N ILE A 140 -1.14 11.70 0.83
CA ILE A 140 -1.29 10.49 1.66
C ILE A 140 -2.77 10.13 1.84
N GLY A 141 -3.63 11.14 1.91
CA GLY A 141 -5.08 11.02 2.08
C GLY A 141 -5.50 10.94 3.54
N LYS A 142 -6.81 10.78 3.76
CA LYS A 142 -7.41 10.71 5.10
C LYS A 142 -7.47 9.29 5.67
N ASP A 143 -7.05 8.28 4.91
CA ASP A 143 -7.05 6.91 5.39
C ASP A 143 -5.91 6.77 6.41
N ILE A 144 -6.20 6.23 7.59
CA ILE A 144 -5.19 5.97 8.63
C ILE A 144 -4.22 4.92 8.08
N SER A 145 -2.95 5.30 7.88
CA SER A 145 -1.92 4.36 7.48
C SER A 145 -1.58 3.41 8.63
N LYS A 146 -1.39 2.14 8.29
CA LYS A 146 -0.91 1.11 9.22
C LYS A 146 0.47 1.43 9.78
N PHE A 147 1.25 2.25 9.07
CA PHE A 147 2.60 2.65 9.46
C PHE A 147 2.76 4.17 9.29
N PRO A 148 2.32 4.99 10.26
CA PRO A 148 2.39 6.46 10.16
C PRO A 148 3.80 7.02 9.89
N PHE A 149 4.83 6.31 10.34
CA PHE A 149 6.24 6.60 10.06
C PHE A 149 6.59 6.59 8.57
N ILE A 150 5.98 5.69 7.80
CA ILE A 150 6.19 5.61 6.35
C ILE A 150 5.63 6.86 5.68
N ASP A 151 4.44 7.30 6.10
CA ASP A 151 3.80 8.49 5.54
C ASP A 151 4.62 9.75 5.85
N ASN A 152 5.07 9.90 7.10
CA ASN A 152 5.95 11.00 7.49
C ASN A 152 7.26 10.97 6.68
N SER A 153 7.89 9.80 6.56
CA SER A 153 9.10 9.64 5.76
C SER A 153 8.89 10.06 4.30
N LEU A 154 7.73 9.74 3.72
CA LEU A 154 7.38 10.16 2.37
C LEU A 154 7.28 11.68 2.27
N VAL A 155 6.50 12.30 3.15
CA VAL A 155 6.32 13.75 3.18
C VAL A 155 7.65 14.48 3.28
N ILE A 156 8.54 14.07 4.19
CA ILE A 156 9.83 14.75 4.33
C ILE A 156 10.77 14.48 3.16
N ALA A 157 10.87 13.24 2.67
CA ALA A 157 11.75 12.94 1.53
C ALA A 157 11.40 13.82 0.32
N MET A 158 10.10 14.10 0.14
CA MET A 158 9.60 14.97 -0.90
C MET A 158 9.90 16.46 -0.66
N LEU A 159 9.75 16.96 0.57
CA LEU A 159 10.12 18.34 0.94
C LEU A 159 11.61 18.66 0.71
N LYS A 160 12.45 17.63 0.61
CA LYS A 160 13.89 17.74 0.36
C LYS A 160 14.30 17.56 -1.10
N ASP A 161 13.36 17.58 -2.04
CA ASP A 161 13.63 17.35 -3.47
C ASP A 161 14.31 15.99 -3.77
N SER A 162 14.12 14.99 -2.89
CA SER A 162 14.76 13.68 -3.04
C SER A 162 14.08 12.80 -4.11
N ASN A 163 12.90 13.20 -4.60
CA ASN A 163 12.06 12.45 -5.55
C ASN A 163 11.99 10.94 -5.20
N PRO A 164 11.44 10.59 -4.02
CA PRO A 164 11.50 9.22 -3.53
C PRO A 164 10.76 8.25 -4.45
N VAL A 165 11.26 7.02 -4.54
CA VAL A 165 10.61 5.92 -5.27
C VAL A 165 9.67 5.19 -4.32
N LEU A 166 8.41 5.06 -4.70
CA LEU A 166 7.41 4.31 -3.93
C LEU A 166 7.57 2.81 -4.18
N VAL A 167 7.78 2.01 -3.14
CA VAL A 167 8.14 0.59 -3.23
C VAL A 167 7.16 -0.32 -2.49
N ASP A 168 5.98 -0.55 -3.06
CA ASP A 168 5.02 -1.55 -2.58
C ASP A 168 4.27 -2.15 -3.78
N ILE A 169 3.66 -3.33 -3.60
CA ILE A 169 2.83 -3.91 -4.64
C ILE A 169 1.65 -2.97 -4.91
N PRO A 170 1.35 -2.62 -6.17
CA PRO A 170 0.19 -1.81 -6.44
C PRO A 170 -1.11 -2.47 -6.00
N GLU A 171 -2.01 -1.72 -5.34
CA GLU A 171 -3.25 -2.31 -4.79
C GLU A 171 -4.08 -3.07 -5.84
N PRO A 172 -4.27 -2.54 -7.07
CA PRO A 172 -5.01 -3.26 -8.10
C PRO A 172 -4.37 -4.61 -8.46
N LEU A 173 -3.03 -4.66 -8.57
CA LEU A 173 -2.30 -5.89 -8.87
C LEU A 173 -2.42 -6.89 -7.73
N PHE A 174 -2.19 -6.44 -6.50
CA PHE A 174 -2.31 -7.28 -5.31
C PHE A 174 -3.69 -7.91 -5.21
N ARG A 175 -4.75 -7.11 -5.37
CA ARG A 175 -6.14 -7.59 -5.35
C ARG A 175 -6.46 -8.54 -6.48
N GLN A 176 -5.97 -8.27 -7.68
CA GLN A 176 -6.17 -9.15 -8.82
C GLN A 176 -5.47 -10.49 -8.59
N ASN A 177 -4.26 -10.48 -8.03
CA ASN A 177 -3.51 -11.69 -7.70
C ASN A 177 -4.17 -12.49 -6.57
N LEU A 178 -4.66 -11.84 -5.51
CA LEU A 178 -5.46 -12.50 -4.46
C LEU A 178 -6.73 -13.11 -5.05
N GLY A 179 -7.49 -12.33 -5.81
CA GLY A 179 -8.72 -12.78 -6.45
C GLY A 179 -8.50 -13.94 -7.42
N ASN A 180 -7.37 -13.99 -8.13
CA ASN A 180 -7.07 -15.08 -9.07
C ASN A 180 -6.54 -16.34 -8.37
N SER A 181 -6.00 -16.22 -7.16
CA SER A 181 -5.30 -17.31 -6.47
C SER A 181 -6.10 -17.99 -5.36
N ILE A 182 -7.23 -17.42 -4.95
CA ILE A 182 -8.06 -17.89 -3.84
C ILE A 182 -9.50 -18.06 -4.34
N SER A 183 -10.15 -19.16 -3.95
CA SER A 183 -11.54 -19.43 -4.31
C SER A 183 -12.49 -18.50 -3.54
N LEU A 184 -13.70 -18.29 -4.05
CA LEU A 184 -14.73 -17.53 -3.31
C LEU A 184 -15.02 -18.16 -1.94
N GLY A 185 -15.07 -19.49 -1.84
CA GLY A 185 -15.31 -20.19 -0.58
C GLY A 185 -14.23 -19.87 0.46
N ASP A 186 -12.96 -19.92 0.07
CA ASP A 186 -11.84 -19.60 0.96
C ASP A 186 -11.83 -18.11 1.36
N ILE A 187 -12.15 -17.20 0.44
CA ILE A 187 -12.27 -15.76 0.77
C ILE A 187 -13.38 -15.50 1.79
N LYS A 188 -14.53 -16.18 1.68
CA LYS A 188 -15.60 -16.11 2.68
C LYS A 188 -15.14 -16.63 4.04
N MET A 189 -14.43 -17.77 4.07
CA MET A 189 -13.86 -18.31 5.31
C MET A 189 -12.87 -17.33 5.97
N ILE A 190 -12.05 -16.65 5.18
CA ILE A 190 -11.15 -15.61 5.68
C ILE A 190 -11.96 -14.46 6.30
N TYR A 191 -12.98 -13.97 5.60
CA TYR A 191 -13.86 -12.92 6.10
C TYR A 191 -14.51 -13.30 7.43
N ASP A 192 -15.16 -14.48 7.50
CA ASP A 192 -15.83 -14.97 8.70
C ASP A 192 -14.86 -15.10 9.88
N SER A 193 -13.62 -15.54 9.60
CA SER A 193 -12.56 -15.66 10.60
C SER A 193 -12.14 -14.29 11.16
N VAL A 194 -11.98 -13.29 10.28
CA VAL A 194 -11.61 -11.92 10.67
C VAL A 194 -12.75 -11.28 11.48
N VAL A 195 -14.00 -11.40 11.01
CA VAL A 195 -15.18 -10.84 11.70
C VAL A 195 -15.36 -11.47 13.08
N SER A 196 -15.24 -12.79 13.19
CA SER A 196 -15.31 -13.50 14.47
C SER A 196 -14.23 -13.02 15.45
N ASN A 197 -12.99 -12.85 14.97
CA ASN A 197 -11.89 -12.36 15.82
C ASN A 197 -12.05 -10.88 16.20
N LEU A 198 -12.60 -10.03 15.32
CA LEU A 198 -12.93 -8.64 15.66
C LEU A 198 -13.97 -8.59 16.79
N LYS A 199 -15.01 -9.42 16.73
CA LYS A 199 -16.05 -9.51 17.78
C LYS A 199 -15.45 -9.92 19.13
N GLU A 200 -14.48 -10.84 19.13
CA GLU A 200 -13.81 -11.30 20.34
C GLU A 200 -12.84 -10.27 20.92
N ARG A 201 -12.11 -9.52 20.07
CA ARG A 201 -11.03 -8.62 20.49
C ARG A 201 -11.45 -7.17 20.73
N ASN A 202 -12.38 -6.64 19.94
CA ASN A 202 -12.88 -5.26 20.09
C ASN A 202 -13.99 -5.15 21.16
N MET A 203 -13.88 -5.92 22.23
CA MET A 203 -14.76 -5.73 23.38
C MET A 203 -14.50 -4.34 24.00
N PRO A 204 -15.53 -3.63 24.50
CA PRO A 204 -15.42 -2.25 25.00
C PRO A 204 -14.34 -2.01 26.07
N GLU A 205 -13.87 -3.08 26.71
CA GLU A 205 -12.86 -3.04 27.78
C GLU A 205 -11.42 -3.09 27.26
N SER A 206 -11.21 -3.39 25.97
CA SER A 206 -9.90 -3.50 25.34
C SER A 206 -9.45 -2.15 24.77
N LYS A 207 -8.30 -1.65 25.22
CA LYS A 207 -7.67 -0.41 24.71
C LYS A 207 -6.96 -0.59 23.36
N ASN A 208 -6.93 -1.80 22.81
CA ASN A 208 -6.16 -2.13 21.61
C ASN A 208 -7.12 -2.43 20.45
N TYR A 209 -7.70 -1.39 19.89
CA TYR A 209 -8.52 -1.49 18.69
C TYR A 209 -7.67 -2.02 17.53
N ILE A 210 -8.17 -3.06 16.87
CA ILE A 210 -7.54 -3.66 15.69
C ILE A 210 -8.50 -3.60 14.51
N THR A 211 -7.98 -3.25 13.34
CA THR A 211 -8.75 -3.20 12.10
C THR A 211 -8.87 -4.59 11.45
N GLY A 212 -9.88 -4.79 10.61
CA GLY A 212 -10.01 -6.02 9.81
C GLY A 212 -8.78 -6.30 8.94
N ASN A 213 -8.16 -5.25 8.41
CA ASN A 213 -6.95 -5.37 7.60
C ASN A 213 -5.76 -5.87 8.42
N GLU A 214 -5.58 -5.35 9.64
CA GLU A 214 -4.51 -5.80 10.55
C GLU A 214 -4.68 -7.25 10.98
N LEU A 215 -5.92 -7.66 11.31
CA LEU A 215 -6.22 -9.04 11.63
C LEU A 215 -6.03 -9.98 10.44
N ALA A 216 -6.42 -9.57 9.23
CA ALA A 216 -6.19 -10.37 8.03
C ALA A 216 -4.70 -10.67 7.84
N HIS A 217 -3.83 -9.67 8.02
CA HIS A 217 -2.38 -9.85 7.97
C HIS A 217 -1.84 -10.68 9.15
N GLU A 218 -2.43 -10.58 10.34
CA GLU A 218 -2.01 -11.37 11.51
C GLU A 218 -2.36 -12.86 11.37
N MET A 219 -3.58 -13.15 10.91
CA MET A 219 -4.11 -14.52 10.83
C MET A 219 -3.65 -15.26 9.58
N PHE A 220 -3.50 -14.52 8.47
CA PHE A 220 -3.17 -15.05 7.15
C PHE A 220 -2.00 -14.29 6.47
N PRO A 221 -0.84 -14.13 7.13
CA PRO A 221 0.30 -13.41 6.54
C PRO A 221 0.83 -14.08 5.26
N GLU A 222 0.65 -15.40 5.12
CA GLU A 222 1.00 -16.13 3.89
C GLU A 222 0.17 -15.70 2.67
N ILE A 223 -1.00 -15.12 2.92
CA ILE A 223 -1.92 -14.58 1.91
C ILE A 223 -1.65 -13.09 1.73
N PHE A 224 -1.72 -12.30 2.80
CA PHE A 224 -1.78 -10.85 2.69
C PHE A 224 -0.42 -10.15 2.77
N GLN A 225 0.56 -10.71 3.48
CA GLN A 225 1.87 -10.07 3.68
C GLN A 225 2.93 -10.59 2.69
N LYS A 226 2.95 -11.91 2.45
CA LYS A 226 3.97 -12.57 1.63
C LYS A 226 4.17 -11.95 0.25
N GLN A 227 3.09 -11.68 -0.48
CA GLN A 227 3.21 -11.09 -1.82
C GLN A 227 3.76 -9.67 -1.79
N ARG A 228 3.40 -8.88 -0.76
CA ARG A 228 3.92 -7.53 -0.56
C ARG A 228 5.41 -7.56 -0.31
N ASP A 229 5.87 -8.42 0.60
CA ASP A 229 7.29 -8.55 0.92
C ASP A 229 8.11 -9.00 -0.30
N LEU A 230 7.66 -10.03 -1.01
CA LEU A 230 8.36 -10.54 -2.19
C LEU A 230 8.42 -9.48 -3.31
N PHE A 231 7.34 -8.72 -3.52
CA PHE A 231 7.33 -7.61 -4.44
C PHE A 231 8.34 -6.53 -4.02
N THR A 232 8.26 -6.02 -2.78
CA THR A 232 9.15 -4.96 -2.31
C THR A 232 10.61 -5.39 -2.33
N MET A 233 10.93 -6.61 -1.89
CA MET A 233 12.30 -7.13 -1.91
C MET A 233 12.85 -7.27 -3.33
N SER A 234 12.07 -7.85 -4.24
CA SER A 234 12.49 -8.00 -5.64
C SER A 234 12.64 -6.66 -6.36
N PHE A 235 11.78 -5.69 -6.03
CA PHE A 235 11.86 -4.34 -6.59
C PHE A 235 13.06 -3.56 -6.06
N LEU A 236 13.35 -3.65 -4.76
CA LEU A 236 14.56 -3.07 -4.18
C LEU A 236 15.84 -3.69 -4.78
N LYS A 237 15.85 -4.99 -5.06
CA LYS A 237 16.97 -5.64 -5.77
C LYS A 237 17.14 -5.10 -7.19
N LEU A 238 16.05 -4.96 -7.95
CA LEU A 238 16.07 -4.36 -9.28
C LEU A 238 16.71 -2.95 -9.26
N LEU A 239 16.34 -2.13 -8.28
CA LEU A 239 16.92 -0.80 -8.13
C LEU A 239 18.39 -0.86 -7.67
N ALA A 240 18.70 -1.79 -6.76
CA ALA A 240 20.04 -1.97 -6.21
C ALA A 240 21.03 -2.52 -7.23
N ASP A 241 20.59 -2.95 -8.42
CA ASP A 241 21.49 -3.27 -9.52
C ASP A 241 22.28 -2.06 -10.00
N ASN A 242 21.72 -0.86 -9.88
CA ASN A 242 22.30 0.36 -10.45
C ASN A 242 22.46 1.50 -9.44
N HIS A 243 21.98 1.34 -8.21
CA HIS A 243 21.91 2.42 -7.24
C HIS A 243 22.27 1.95 -5.83
N ASN A 244 23.00 2.80 -5.10
CA ASN A 244 22.94 2.76 -3.64
C ASN A 244 21.57 3.26 -3.18
N ILE A 245 20.94 2.56 -2.26
CA ILE A 245 19.56 2.82 -1.85
C ILE A 245 19.49 3.07 -0.35
N THR A 246 18.60 3.99 0.03
CA THR A 246 18.03 3.98 1.37
C THR A 246 16.55 3.68 1.26
N ALA A 247 16.11 2.59 1.87
CA ALA A 247 14.72 2.16 1.90
C ALA A 247 14.10 2.36 3.29
N VAL A 248 12.89 2.95 3.33
CA VAL A 248 12.02 2.91 4.51
C VAL A 248 10.95 1.85 4.25
N VAL A 249 10.91 0.82 5.08
CA VAL A 249 9.99 -0.32 4.94
C VAL A 249 9.28 -0.61 6.24
N SER A 250 8.15 -1.29 6.17
CA SER A 250 7.40 -1.79 7.32
C SER A 250 8.18 -2.87 8.08
N ALA A 251 7.91 -3.00 9.39
CA ALA A 251 8.51 -4.05 10.21
C ALA A 251 8.37 -5.48 9.63
N PRO A 252 7.23 -5.90 9.05
CA PRO A 252 7.13 -7.22 8.40
C PRO A 252 8.11 -7.41 7.25
N THR A 253 8.18 -6.42 6.36
CA THR A 253 9.09 -6.46 5.21
C THR A 253 10.55 -6.42 5.68
N PHE A 254 10.86 -5.68 6.74
CA PHE A 254 12.20 -5.67 7.32
C PHE A 254 12.62 -7.05 7.84
N VAL A 255 11.76 -7.74 8.60
CA VAL A 255 12.03 -9.11 9.08
C VAL A 255 12.22 -10.09 7.92
N ALA A 256 11.39 -9.97 6.89
CA ALA A 256 11.54 -10.75 5.66
C ALA A 256 12.89 -10.51 4.99
N MET A 257 13.34 -9.26 4.90
CA MET A 257 14.65 -8.92 4.35
C MET A 257 15.79 -9.51 5.18
N GLN A 258 15.76 -9.39 6.51
CA GLN A 258 16.78 -9.99 7.37
C GLN A 258 16.92 -11.50 7.17
N SER A 259 15.81 -12.18 6.87
CA SER A 259 15.77 -13.64 6.75
C SER A 259 16.05 -14.14 5.34
N TYR A 260 15.66 -13.38 4.30
CA TYR A 260 15.57 -13.87 2.93
C TYR A 260 16.18 -12.92 1.89
N TRP A 261 16.97 -11.92 2.30
CA TRP A 261 17.61 -11.02 1.35
C TRP A 261 18.47 -11.75 0.32
N ASP A 262 19.16 -12.83 0.69
CA ASP A 262 20.04 -13.55 -0.23
C ASP A 262 19.30 -14.47 -1.22
N GLU A 263 17.96 -14.60 -1.11
CA GLU A 263 17.18 -15.35 -2.09
C GLU A 263 17.21 -14.65 -3.47
N ILE A 264 17.24 -15.47 -4.52
CA ILE A 264 17.18 -15.00 -5.91
C ILE A 264 15.72 -14.68 -6.24
N LEU A 265 15.40 -13.38 -6.28
CA LEU A 265 14.06 -12.86 -6.54
C LEU A 265 14.09 -12.02 -7.83
N ASN A 266 13.32 -12.43 -8.84
CA ASN A 266 13.15 -11.65 -10.06
C ASN A 266 11.91 -10.76 -9.95
N PHE A 267 12.06 -9.45 -10.19
CA PHE A 267 10.94 -8.52 -10.11
C PHE A 267 9.78 -8.89 -11.06
N SER A 268 10.08 -9.36 -12.26
CA SER A 268 9.07 -9.79 -13.24
C SER A 268 8.18 -10.94 -12.75
N ASP A 269 8.65 -11.76 -11.81
CA ASP A 269 7.85 -12.84 -11.25
C ASP A 269 6.79 -12.35 -10.26
N TYR A 270 7.01 -11.18 -9.65
CA TYR A 270 6.11 -10.57 -8.67
C TYR A 270 5.34 -9.38 -9.24
N ASN A 271 5.80 -8.81 -10.34
CA ASN A 271 5.15 -7.75 -11.11
C ASN A 271 4.39 -8.31 -12.33
N LYS A 272 3.54 -9.31 -12.09
CA LYS A 272 2.67 -9.90 -13.11
C LYS A 272 1.32 -10.30 -12.53
N VAL A 273 0.30 -10.23 -13.39
CA VAL A 273 -1.03 -10.76 -13.06
C VAL A 273 -0.97 -12.28 -13.13
N LEU A 274 -1.35 -12.95 -12.03
CA LEU A 274 -1.44 -14.41 -11.99
C LEU A 274 -2.62 -14.91 -12.82
N ASP A 275 -2.47 -16.10 -13.41
CA ASP A 275 -3.58 -16.78 -14.06
C ASP A 275 -4.67 -17.15 -13.04
N ARG A 276 -5.92 -17.15 -13.49
CA ARG A 276 -7.05 -17.57 -12.66
C ARG A 276 -6.91 -19.06 -12.37
N LYS A 277 -6.82 -19.42 -11.08
CA LYS A 277 -6.78 -20.82 -10.64
C LYS A 277 -8.14 -21.50 -10.65
N PHE A 278 -9.22 -20.71 -10.61
CA PHE A 278 -10.59 -21.19 -10.49
C PHE A 278 -11.43 -20.63 -11.63
N GLU A 279 -12.25 -21.49 -12.23
CA GLU A 279 -13.30 -21.07 -13.16
C GLU A 279 -14.52 -20.61 -12.35
N GLU A 280 -14.70 -19.29 -12.29
CA GLU A 280 -15.78 -18.65 -11.53
C GLU A 280 -16.54 -17.66 -12.41
N SER A 281 -17.83 -17.49 -12.13
CA SER A 281 -18.65 -16.50 -12.84
C SER A 281 -18.17 -15.07 -12.54
N GLU A 282 -18.53 -14.12 -13.40
CA GLU A 282 -18.23 -12.70 -13.16
C GLU A 282 -18.82 -12.22 -11.82
N GLU A 283 -20.03 -12.69 -11.47
CA GLU A 283 -20.68 -12.39 -10.19
C GLU A 283 -19.86 -12.89 -9.00
N SER A 284 -19.35 -14.13 -9.05
CA SER A 284 -18.46 -14.66 -8.01
C SER A 284 -17.15 -13.87 -7.92
N VAL A 285 -16.60 -13.43 -9.04
CA VAL A 285 -15.40 -12.56 -9.04
C VAL A 285 -15.70 -11.19 -8.43
N LEU A 286 -16.86 -10.59 -8.72
CA LEU A 286 -17.30 -9.32 -8.10
C LEU A 286 -17.48 -9.48 -6.59
N GLU A 287 -18.11 -10.57 -6.14
CA GLU A 287 -18.30 -10.85 -4.72
C GLU A 287 -16.95 -10.99 -3.99
N LYS A 288 -16.00 -11.78 -4.54
CA LYS A 288 -14.65 -11.90 -3.98
C LYS A 288 -13.98 -10.54 -3.79
N GLN A 289 -14.09 -9.67 -4.80
CA GLN A 289 -13.48 -8.36 -4.77
C GLN A 289 -14.19 -7.41 -3.79
N ALA A 290 -15.50 -7.55 -3.59
CA ALA A 290 -16.22 -6.82 -2.56
C ALA A 290 -15.72 -7.24 -1.16
N ILE A 291 -15.60 -8.55 -0.89
CA ILE A 291 -15.06 -9.07 0.38
C ILE A 291 -13.64 -8.56 0.63
N LEU A 292 -12.76 -8.67 -0.37
CA LEU A 292 -11.37 -8.19 -0.25
C LEU A 292 -11.31 -6.69 0.04
N ASP A 293 -12.18 -5.89 -0.57
CA ASP A 293 -12.21 -4.45 -0.31
C ASP A 293 -12.63 -4.11 1.12
N VAL A 294 -13.61 -4.84 1.65
CA VAL A 294 -14.09 -4.72 3.03
C VAL A 294 -13.02 -5.15 4.03
N VAL A 295 -12.43 -6.34 3.84
CA VAL A 295 -11.42 -6.89 4.75
C VAL A 295 -10.16 -6.02 4.79
N MET A 296 -9.67 -5.58 3.64
CA MET A 296 -8.45 -4.77 3.58
C MET A 296 -8.70 -3.27 3.80
N ASN A 297 -9.96 -2.84 3.78
CA ASN A 297 -10.38 -1.43 3.79
C ASN A 297 -9.63 -0.60 2.72
N SER A 298 -9.37 -1.19 1.55
CA SER A 298 -8.52 -0.58 0.51
C SER A 298 -9.22 0.57 -0.22
N LYS A 299 -10.56 0.49 -0.31
CA LYS A 299 -11.46 1.38 -1.06
C LYS A 299 -11.05 1.57 -2.53
N CYS A 300 -10.30 0.61 -3.09
CA CYS A 300 -9.73 0.72 -4.42
C CYS A 300 -10.82 0.88 -5.50
N TRP A 301 -12.00 0.27 -5.30
CA TRP A 301 -13.12 0.37 -6.24
C TRP A 301 -13.70 1.79 -6.36
N ASN A 302 -13.55 2.63 -5.33
CA ASN A 302 -14.07 3.99 -5.34
C ASN A 302 -12.99 5.05 -5.60
N GLU A 303 -11.77 4.62 -5.92
CA GLU A 303 -10.69 5.57 -6.19
C GLU A 303 -11.03 6.34 -7.48
N ARG A 304 -11.14 7.66 -7.34
CA ARG A 304 -11.67 8.57 -8.39
C ARG A 304 -10.84 8.56 -9.66
N PHE A 305 -9.59 8.12 -9.56
CA PHE A 305 -8.57 8.24 -10.60
C PHE A 305 -8.27 6.92 -11.30
N MET A 306 -8.93 5.82 -10.89
CA MET A 306 -8.83 4.55 -11.61
C MET A 306 -9.78 4.54 -12.81
N ALA A 307 -9.20 4.30 -13.99
CA ALA A 307 -9.89 4.17 -15.26
C ALA A 307 -10.87 3.01 -15.28
N ASN A 308 -10.36 1.85 -14.90
CA ASN A 308 -11.06 0.58 -14.90
C ASN A 308 -11.03 -0.01 -13.49
N ARG A 309 -12.13 0.22 -12.76
CA ARG A 309 -12.34 -0.29 -11.39
C ARG A 309 -12.53 -1.80 -11.33
N PHE A 310 -12.77 -2.45 -12.49
CA PHE A 310 -13.04 -3.87 -12.63
C PHE A 310 -12.01 -4.58 -13.54
N CYS A 311 -10.75 -4.12 -13.51
CA CYS A 311 -9.63 -4.70 -14.28
C CYS A 311 -9.40 -6.21 -14.07
N TYR A 312 -9.99 -6.78 -13.02
CA TYR A 312 -10.00 -8.20 -12.70
C TYR A 312 -11.07 -9.02 -13.46
N ILE A 313 -12.08 -8.39 -14.06
CA ILE A 313 -13.07 -9.05 -14.93
C ILE A 313 -12.71 -8.85 -16.39
N ASP A 314 -12.55 -7.59 -16.80
CA ASP A 314 -12.18 -7.22 -18.15
C ASP A 314 -10.96 -6.30 -18.10
N LYS A 315 -9.90 -6.68 -18.82
CA LYS A 315 -8.66 -5.92 -18.85
C LYS A 315 -8.80 -4.64 -19.69
N LEU A 316 -9.80 -4.57 -20.57
CA LEU A 316 -10.00 -3.43 -21.44
C LEU A 316 -10.79 -2.32 -20.72
N VAL A 317 -10.38 -1.07 -20.94
CA VAL A 317 -11.06 0.13 -20.42
C VAL A 317 -12.44 0.33 -21.09
N ASN A 318 -12.64 -0.23 -22.28
CA ASN A 318 -13.85 -0.07 -23.10
C ASN A 318 -14.92 -1.13 -22.79
N ILE A 319 -15.31 -1.25 -21.52
CA ILE A 319 -16.50 -1.99 -21.12
C ILE A 319 -17.71 -1.15 -21.52
N ASP A 320 -18.73 -1.75 -22.14
CA ASP A 320 -19.97 -1.04 -22.44
C ASP A 320 -20.61 -0.49 -21.15
N GLU A 321 -21.17 0.71 -21.22
CA GLU A 321 -21.66 1.42 -20.03
C GLU A 321 -22.81 0.67 -19.31
N GLU A 322 -23.59 -0.13 -20.04
CA GLU A 322 -24.66 -0.95 -19.45
C GLU A 322 -24.08 -2.10 -18.60
N ARG A 323 -23.12 -2.86 -19.14
CA ARG A 323 -22.40 -3.91 -18.42
C ARG A 323 -21.65 -3.34 -17.23
N LYS A 324 -20.95 -2.22 -17.41
CA LYS A 324 -20.28 -1.51 -16.32
C LYS A 324 -21.24 -1.13 -15.20
N LYS A 325 -22.43 -0.61 -15.53
CA LYS A 325 -23.47 -0.31 -14.53
C LYS A 325 -23.93 -1.56 -13.79
N LYS A 326 -24.18 -2.67 -14.49
CA LYS A 326 -24.54 -3.96 -13.88
C LYS A 326 -23.44 -4.48 -12.94
N MET A 327 -22.17 -4.39 -13.35
CA MET A 327 -21.03 -4.79 -12.52
C MET A 327 -20.95 -3.95 -11.23
N VAL A 328 -21.16 -2.64 -11.33
CA VAL A 328 -21.22 -1.74 -10.17
C VAL A 328 -22.37 -2.13 -9.24
N GLU A 329 -23.56 -2.38 -9.78
CA GLU A 329 -24.73 -2.78 -8.98
C GLU A 329 -24.49 -4.08 -8.21
N VAL A 330 -23.94 -5.09 -8.88
CA VAL A 330 -23.60 -6.39 -8.26
C VAL A 330 -22.50 -6.23 -7.22
N PHE A 331 -21.42 -5.50 -7.53
CA PHE A 331 -20.35 -5.21 -6.57
C PHE A 331 -20.88 -4.51 -5.32
N LEU A 332 -21.67 -3.44 -5.50
CA LEU A 332 -22.20 -2.64 -4.40
C LEU A 332 -23.18 -3.43 -3.53
N ARG A 333 -23.94 -4.37 -4.11
CA ARG A 333 -24.81 -5.27 -3.35
C ARG A 333 -24.00 -6.06 -2.33
N TYR A 334 -22.95 -6.76 -2.79
CA TYR A 334 -22.07 -7.54 -1.90
C TYR A 334 -21.24 -6.66 -0.97
N TYR A 335 -20.70 -5.55 -1.47
CA TYR A 335 -19.93 -4.63 -0.64
C TYR A 335 -20.75 -4.14 0.56
N LYS A 336 -22.00 -3.73 0.34
CA LYS A 336 -22.90 -3.28 1.42
C LYS A 336 -23.20 -4.40 2.41
N GLU A 337 -23.43 -5.62 1.92
CA GLU A 337 -23.67 -6.80 2.75
C GLU A 337 -22.50 -7.05 3.72
N TYR A 338 -21.28 -7.19 3.19
CA TYR A 338 -20.10 -7.48 4.00
C TYR A 338 -19.63 -6.28 4.84
N ASN A 339 -19.78 -5.05 4.34
CA ASN A 339 -19.35 -3.83 5.04
C ASN A 339 -20.26 -3.49 6.22
N ALA A 340 -21.57 -3.75 6.13
CA ALA A 340 -22.51 -3.45 7.20
C ALA A 340 -22.20 -4.20 8.50
N GLU A 341 -21.62 -5.41 8.40
CA GLU A 341 -21.18 -6.16 9.58
C GLU A 341 -19.86 -5.61 10.14
N MET A 342 -18.91 -5.22 9.29
CA MET A 342 -17.66 -4.59 9.73
C MET A 342 -17.88 -3.22 10.39
N GLU A 343 -18.76 -2.38 9.84
CA GLU A 343 -19.06 -1.04 10.38
C GLU A 343 -19.64 -1.11 11.79
N LYS A 344 -20.56 -2.06 12.06
CA LYS A 344 -21.10 -2.28 13.42
C LYS A 344 -20.03 -2.58 14.46
N LEU A 345 -18.91 -3.18 14.05
CA LEU A 345 -17.78 -3.49 14.94
C LEU A 345 -16.83 -2.30 15.13
N MET A 346 -16.97 -1.24 14.31
CA MET A 346 -16.16 -0.01 14.37
C MET A 346 -16.93 1.19 14.95
N GLU A 347 -18.27 1.20 14.96
CA GLU A 347 -19.12 2.28 15.52
C GLU A 347 -18.81 2.70 16.97
N PRO A 348 -18.39 1.81 17.90
CA PRO A 348 -18.02 2.22 19.26
C PRO A 348 -16.79 3.13 19.32
N ILE A 349 -15.97 3.18 18.27
CA ILE A 349 -14.65 3.84 18.23
C ILE A 349 -14.74 5.34 17.92
N PHE A 350 -15.78 5.77 17.19
CA PHE A 350 -15.89 7.14 16.66
C PHE A 350 -16.88 8.04 17.42
N ASN A 351 -17.51 7.52 18.46
CA ASN A 351 -18.46 8.25 19.31
C ASN A 351 -17.89 8.62 20.69
N GLU A 352 -16.62 8.30 20.96
CA GLU A 352 -15.80 8.83 22.06
C GLU A 352 -14.78 9.83 21.51
#